data_AF-A0A8J7H3Q1-F1
#
_entry.id   AF-A0A8J7H3Q1-F1
#
_cell.length_a   1.000
_cell.length_b   1.000
_cell.length_c   1.000
_cell.angle_alpha   90.00
_cell.angle_beta   90.00
_cell.angle_gamma   90.00
#
_symmetry.space_group_name_H-M   'P 1'
#
loop_
_entity.id
_entity.type
_entity.pdbx_description
1 polymer ?
#
loop_
_entity_poly.entity_id
_entity_poly.type
_entity_poly.pdbx_seq_one_letter_code
_entity_poly.pdbx_strand_id
1 'polypeptide(L)' 'MTKSYSRGHEIYYDGTDWRYTNNEKVIDEHRPCKKCGRTPTPEGYDACLGHIDGASSACCGHGIENPYTIID' A
#
# COMPACT_ATOMS: atom_id res chain seq x y z
N MET A 1 18.09 -4.19 -5.19
CA MET A 1 16.80 -4.64 -4.65
C MET A 1 15.93 -3.42 -4.47
N THR A 2 14.84 -3.31 -5.23
CA THR A 2 13.94 -2.15 -5.19
C THR A 2 13.00 -2.32 -4.00
N LYS A 3 12.92 -1.30 -3.14
CA LYS A 3 12.01 -1.27 -1.99
C LYS A 3 10.87 -0.29 -2.22
N SER A 4 9.72 -0.57 -1.64
CA SER A 4 8.55 0.29 -1.65
C SER A 4 7.66 -0.03 -0.45
N TYR A 5 6.44 0.48 -0.45
CA TYR A 5 5.43 0.21 0.56
C TYR A 5 4.08 -0.09 -0.08
N SER A 6 3.38 -1.10 0.43
CA SER A 6 1.98 -1.38 0.11
C SER A 6 1.12 -1.18 1.36
N ARG A 7 0.21 -0.20 1.33
CA ARG A 7 -0.73 0.10 2.43
C ARG A 7 -0.04 0.26 3.79
N GLY A 8 1.17 0.83 3.79
CA GLY A 8 1.98 1.03 5.00
C GLY A 8 2.89 -0.14 5.39
N HIS A 9 2.91 -1.24 4.64
CA HIS A 9 3.80 -2.38 4.88
C HIS A 9 4.99 -2.34 3.91
N GLU A 10 6.21 -2.50 4.42
CA GLU A 10 7.42 -2.52 3.59
C GLU A 10 7.41 -3.75 2.67
N ILE A 11 7.73 -3.51 1.40
CA ILE A 11 7.82 -4.53 0.36
C ILE A 11 9.12 -4.38 -0.43
N TYR A 12 9.59 -5.48 -1.02
CA TYR A 12 10.71 -5.48 -1.94
C TYR A 12 10.39 -6.29 -3.19
N TYR A 13 10.98 -5.91 -4.32
CA TYR A 13 10.93 -6.67 -5.56
C TYR A 13 12.11 -7.65 -5.61
N ASP A 14 11.82 -8.94 -5.74
CA ASP A 14 12.82 -10.01 -5.76
C ASP A 14 13.37 -10.33 -7.17
N GLY A 15 12.85 -9.66 -8.20
CA GLY A 15 13.15 -9.95 -9.60
C GLY A 15 11.95 -10.51 -10.37
N THR A 16 10.95 -11.06 -9.66
CA THR A 16 9.72 -11.64 -10.21
C THR A 16 8.47 -11.06 -9.55
N ASP A 17 8.45 -11.03 -8.21
CA ASP A 17 7.30 -10.64 -7.40
C ASP A 17 7.65 -9.53 -6.42
N TRP A 18 6.62 -8.76 -6.04
CA TRP A 18 6.67 -7.94 -4.84
C TRP A 18 6.36 -8.81 -3.62
N ARG A 19 7.21 -8.73 -2.59
CA ARG A 19 7.07 -9.50 -1.35
C ARG A 19 7.07 -8.60 -0.12
N TYR A 20 6.34 -8.99 0.90
CA TYR A 20 6.41 -8.35 2.21
C TYR A 20 7.74 -8.64 2.90
N THR A 21 8.45 -7.61 3.34
CA THR A 21 9.74 -7.76 4.02
C THR A 21 9.65 -8.55 5.33
N ASN A 22 8.49 -8.50 5.99
CA ASN A 22 8.33 -9.09 7.33
C ASN A 22 8.08 -10.60 7.32
N ASN A 23 7.67 -11.19 6.21
CA ASN A 23 7.31 -12.62 6.15
C ASN A 23 7.54 -13.29 4.78
N GLU A 24 8.15 -12.57 3.82
CA GLU A 24 8.54 -13.05 2.48
C GLU A 24 7.37 -13.53 1.59
N LYS A 25 6.13 -13.37 2.05
CA LYS A 25 4.95 -13.69 1.26
C LYS A 25 4.83 -12.70 0.11
N VAL A 26 4.46 -13.21 -1.07
CA VAL A 26 4.04 -12.39 -2.20
C VAL A 26 2.91 -11.47 -1.74
N ILE A 27 2.91 -10.22 -2.21
CA ILE A 27 1.87 -9.28 -1.85
C ILE A 27 0.50 -9.80 -2.30
N ASP A 28 -0.49 -9.68 -1.41
CA ASP A 28 -1.89 -9.86 -1.74
C ASP A 28 -2.65 -8.54 -1.56
N GLU A 29 -3.80 -8.44 -2.22
CA GLU A 29 -4.66 -7.26 -2.16
C GLU A 29 -5.58 -7.24 -0.91
N HIS A 30 -5.35 -8.10 0.09
CA HIS A 30 -6.26 -8.25 1.23
C HIS A 30 -5.68 -7.68 2.53
N ARG A 31 -4.37 -7.43 2.58
CA ARG A 31 -3.72 -6.93 3.81
C ARG A 31 -4.26 -5.55 4.20
N PRO A 32 -4.77 -5.37 5.43
CA PRO A 32 -5.26 -4.08 5.91
C PRO A 32 -4.16 -3.02 5.97
N CYS A 33 -4.54 -1.75 5.81
CA CYS A 33 -3.62 -0.64 6.00
C CYS A 33 -2.97 -0.67 7.40
N LYS A 34 -1.64 -0.58 7.48
CA LYS A 34 -0.88 -0.65 8.75
C LYS A 34 -1.31 0.41 9.77
N LYS A 35 -1.69 1.61 9.31
CA LYS A 35 -2.14 2.72 10.17
C LYS A 35 -3.64 2.72 10.44
N CYS A 36 -4.45 2.64 9.38
CA CYS A 36 -5.91 2.78 9.48
C CYS A 36 -6.63 1.51 9.92
N GLY A 37 -6.03 0.32 9.73
CA GLY A 37 -6.65 -0.98 10.01
C GLY A 37 -7.77 -1.39 9.04
N ARG A 38 -8.06 -0.58 8.02
CA ARG A 38 -9.09 -0.87 7.02
C ARG A 38 -8.56 -1.83 5.96
N THR A 39 -9.36 -2.85 5.63
CA THR A 39 -9.13 -3.70 4.46
C THR A 39 -9.42 -2.92 3.18
N PRO A 40 -8.86 -3.33 2.03
CA PRO A 40 -9.20 -2.76 0.73
C PRO A 40 -10.70 -2.82 0.42
N THR A 41 -11.15 -1.99 -0.52
CA THR A 41 -12.55 -2.01 -0.99
C THR A 41 -12.88 -3.38 -1.61
N PRO A 42 -14.17 -3.72 -1.79
CA PRO A 42 -14.55 -4.98 -2.45
C PRO A 42 -13.90 -5.19 -3.82
N GLU A 43 -13.57 -4.09 -4.51
CA GLU A 43 -12.89 -4.06 -5.82
C GLU A 43 -11.36 -4.15 -5.73
N GLY A 44 -10.76 -4.13 -4.53
CA GLY A 44 -9.31 -4.24 -4.30
C GLY A 44 -8.59 -2.91 -4.06
N TYR A 45 -9.28 -1.77 -4.15
CA TYR A 45 -8.67 -0.44 -4.02
C TYR A 45 -8.29 -0.10 -2.57
N ASP A 46 -7.33 0.81 -2.40
CA ASP A 46 -6.98 1.32 -1.07
C ASP A 46 -8.20 2.01 -0.43
N ALA A 47 -8.62 1.57 0.75
CA ALA A 47 -9.83 2.09 1.40
C ALA A 47 -9.72 3.54 1.91
N CYS A 48 -8.53 4.15 1.85
CA CYS A 48 -8.37 5.57 2.20
C CYS A 48 -8.55 6.47 0.97
N LEU A 49 -8.20 5.99 -0.22
CA LEU A 49 -8.24 6.76 -1.47
C LEU A 49 -9.40 6.36 -2.40
N GLY A 50 -9.81 5.10 -2.40
CA GLY A 50 -10.72 4.53 -3.38
C GLY A 50 -10.06 4.31 -4.75
N HIS A 51 -10.88 4.29 -5.79
CA HIS A 51 -10.42 4.17 -7.17
C HIS A 51 -9.82 5.49 -7.68
N ILE A 52 -8.69 5.42 -8.36
CA ILE A 52 -8.05 6.57 -9.03
C ILE A 52 -7.82 6.21 -10.50
N ASP A 53 -8.51 6.90 -11.40
CA ASP A 53 -8.43 6.66 -12.84
C ASP A 53 -6.97 6.78 -13.35
N GLY A 54 -6.51 5.75 -14.05
CA GLY A 54 -5.17 5.70 -14.64
C GLY A 54 -4.05 5.26 -13.68
N ALA A 55 -4.34 5.07 -12.40
CA ALA A 55 -3.37 4.52 -11.46
C ALA A 55 -3.41 2.99 -11.47
N SER A 56 -2.26 2.35 -11.68
CA SER A 56 -2.13 0.89 -11.50
C SER A 56 -2.02 0.48 -10.02
N SER A 57 -1.59 1.41 -9.16
CA SER A 57 -1.52 1.24 -7.71
C SER A 57 -1.40 2.61 -7.04
N ALA A 58 -2.14 2.84 -5.95
CA ALA A 58 -2.07 4.04 -5.14
C ALA A 58 -2.38 3.72 -3.68
N CYS A 59 -1.76 4.46 -2.75
CA CYS A 59 -1.94 4.32 -1.31
C CYS A 59 -1.79 5.71 -0.66
N CYS A 60 -2.53 5.97 0.43
CA CYS A 60 -2.51 7.28 1.10
C CYS A 60 -1.20 7.62 1.84
N GLY A 61 -0.27 6.66 1.99
CA GLY A 61 1.05 6.90 2.59
C GLY A 61 1.09 7.07 4.12
N HIS A 62 -0.04 7.29 4.80
CA HIS A 62 -0.13 7.59 6.24
C HIS A 62 0.48 6.53 7.19
N GLY A 63 0.83 5.34 6.69
CA GLY A 63 1.51 4.30 7.44
C GLY A 63 3.04 4.33 7.37
N ILE A 64 3.60 5.20 6.51
CA ILE A 64 5.03 5.30 6.19
C ILE A 64 5.56 6.70 6.48
N GLU A 65 4.90 7.72 5.94
CA GLU A 65 5.22 9.12 6.15
C GLU A 65 4.07 9.80 6.90
N ASN A 66 4.38 10.88 7.62
CA ASN A 66 3.33 11.70 8.22
C ASN A 66 2.47 12.29 7.10
N PRO A 67 1.13 12.35 7.25
CA PRO A 67 0.26 13.02 6.30
C PRO A 67 0.77 14.44 6.04
N TYR A 68 1.11 14.74 4.78
CA TYR A 68 1.42 16.10 4.36
C TYR A 68 0.13 16.78 3.92
N THR A 69 -0.33 17.77 4.69
CA THR A 69 -1.42 18.66 4.30
C THR A 69 -0.82 20.02 3.97
N ILE A 70 -0.95 20.47 2.72
CA ILE A 70 -0.90 21.91 2.41
C ILE A 70 -2.31 22.42 2.71
N ILE A 71 -2.40 23.36 3.64
CA ILE A 71 -3.63 24.11 3.90
C ILE A 71 -3.37 25.48 3.27
N ASP A 72 -4.15 25.83 2.25
CA ASP A 72 -4.17 27.17 1.65
C ASP A 72 -5.02 28.13 2.50
#